data_AF-A0A8I2H0H9-F1
#
_entry.id   AF-A0A8I2H0H9-F1
#
_cell.length_a   1.000
_cell.length_b   1.000
_cell.length_c   1.000
_cell.angle_alpha   90.00
_cell.angle_beta   90.00
_cell.angle_gamma   90.00
#
_symmetry.space_group_name_H-M   'P 1'
#
loop_
_entity.id
_entity.type
_entity.pdbx_description
1 polymer ?
#
loop_
_entity_poly.entity_id
_entity_poly.type
_entity_poly.pdbx_seq_one_letter_code
_entity_poly.pdbx_strand_id
1 'polypeptide(L)'
;MQNSLDKIVNDIKANWSGLNSSTTVTVRELLSELTQSPPHEPWLASIMRERLASKTLYQDPEYGFMLLVHAEEKGTYRPPHDHGAGWVFYAVQSGEMEMTTYKPITTASGETHLVSRGTDTLKAGDCRVFLPGDIHDTRCLTDNFVQYRLTSCDFKEEKRSGRMIQYLREV
;
A
#
# COMPACT_ATOMS: atom_id res chain seq x y z
N MET A 1 -9.96 23.20 -14.36
CA MET A 1 -8.93 22.24 -14.79
C MET A 1 -8.96 21.07 -13.83
N GLN A 2 -8.97 19.84 -14.36
CA GLN A 2 -8.87 18.63 -13.54
C GLN A 2 -7.46 18.57 -12.94
N ASN A 3 -7.34 18.27 -11.65
CA ASN A 3 -6.04 18.09 -11.00
C ASN A 3 -5.50 16.66 -11.26
N SER A 4 -4.23 16.44 -10.94
CA SER A 4 -3.58 15.14 -11.17
C SER A 4 -4.23 13.98 -10.39
N LEU A 5 -4.71 14.20 -9.16
CA LEU A 5 -5.42 13.19 -8.38
C LEU A 5 -6.71 12.73 -9.09
N ASP A 6 -7.55 13.68 -9.51
CA ASP A 6 -8.80 13.39 -10.21
C ASP A 6 -8.54 12.71 -11.56
N LYS A 7 -7.47 13.09 -12.26
CA LYS A 7 -7.05 12.44 -13.51
C LYS A 7 -6.71 10.98 -13.25
N ILE A 8 -5.78 10.70 -12.34
CA ILE A 8 -5.31 9.34 -12.07
C ILE A 8 -6.44 8.45 -11.55
N VAL A 9 -7.30 8.95 -10.67
CA VAL A 9 -8.46 8.19 -10.20
C VAL A 9 -9.37 7.80 -11.36
N ASN A 10 -9.66 8.72 -12.28
CA ASN A 10 -10.48 8.43 -13.46
C ASN A 10 -9.79 7.45 -14.40
N ASP A 11 -8.48 7.55 -14.60
CA ASP A 11 -7.71 6.62 -15.43
C ASP A 11 -7.67 5.20 -14.83
N ILE A 12 -7.51 5.08 -13.51
CA ILE A 12 -7.59 3.78 -12.81
C ILE A 12 -8.95 3.13 -13.07
N LYS A 13 -10.04 3.88 -12.92
CA LYS A 13 -11.39 3.38 -13.14
C LYS A 13 -11.63 2.93 -14.57
N ALA A 14 -11.20 3.73 -15.55
CA ALA A 14 -11.36 3.41 -16.96
C ALA A 14 -10.61 2.13 -17.37
N ASN A 15 -9.56 1.76 -16.64
CA ASN A 15 -8.74 0.57 -16.89
C ASN A 15 -8.98 -0.57 -15.88
N TRP A 16 -9.97 -0.43 -15.00
CA TRP A 16 -10.26 -1.43 -14.00
C TRP A 16 -11.13 -2.55 -14.59
N SER A 17 -10.61 -3.78 -14.58
CA SER A 17 -11.33 -4.98 -15.03
C SER A 17 -11.27 -6.11 -13.99
N GLY A 18 -11.04 -5.75 -12.73
CA GLY A 18 -10.78 -6.67 -11.64
C GLY A 18 -9.29 -6.91 -11.39
N LEU A 19 -8.99 -7.68 -10.34
CA LEU A 19 -7.61 -8.00 -9.97
C LEU A 19 -7.03 -9.05 -10.93
N ASN A 20 -6.44 -8.57 -12.02
CA ASN A 20 -5.77 -9.38 -13.03
C ASN A 20 -4.44 -8.74 -13.46
N SER A 21 -3.61 -9.49 -14.20
CA SER A 21 -2.26 -9.03 -14.57
C SER A 21 -2.26 -7.68 -15.28
N SER A 22 -3.11 -7.48 -16.29
CA SER A 22 -3.20 -6.20 -17.02
C SER A 22 -3.56 -5.04 -16.10
N THR A 23 -4.61 -5.18 -15.29
CA THR A 23 -5.01 -4.13 -14.36
C THR A 23 -3.91 -3.84 -13.33
N THR A 24 -3.23 -4.86 -12.79
CA THR A 24 -2.14 -4.62 -11.82
C THR A 24 -0.94 -3.88 -12.43
N VAL A 25 -0.59 -4.14 -13.70
CA VAL A 25 0.48 -3.42 -14.39
C VAL A 25 0.09 -1.96 -14.60
N THR A 26 -1.07 -1.70 -15.21
CA THR A 26 -1.55 -0.35 -15.50
C THR A 26 -1.74 0.48 -14.23
N VAL A 27 -2.33 -0.08 -13.18
CA VAL A 27 -2.56 0.65 -11.92
C VAL A 27 -1.24 1.00 -11.22
N ARG A 28 -0.21 0.14 -11.29
CA ARG A 28 1.12 0.49 -10.76
C ARG A 28 1.72 1.68 -11.49
N GLU A 29 1.63 1.71 -12.81
CA GLU A 29 2.13 2.83 -13.63
C GLU A 29 1.39 4.13 -13.31
N LEU A 30 0.06 4.09 -13.23
CA LEU A 30 -0.77 5.25 -12.87
C LEU A 30 -0.50 5.76 -11.46
N LEU A 31 -0.32 4.88 -10.48
CA LEU A 31 0.03 5.28 -9.11
C LEU A 31 1.45 5.82 -9.02
N SER A 32 2.41 5.28 -9.80
CA SER A 32 3.73 5.89 -9.94
C SER A 32 3.64 7.28 -10.57
N GLU A 33 2.80 7.49 -11.60
CA GLU A 33 2.53 8.83 -12.16
C GLU A 33 1.96 9.79 -11.11
N LEU A 34 1.03 9.33 -10.25
CA LEU A 34 0.48 10.15 -9.15
C LEU A 34 1.56 10.67 -8.21
N THR A 35 2.63 9.91 -7.96
CA THR A 35 3.74 10.38 -7.11
C THR A 35 4.51 11.56 -7.71
N GLN A 36 4.38 11.78 -9.02
CA GLN A 36 5.02 12.87 -9.76
C GLN A 36 4.11 14.10 -9.90
N SER A 37 2.98 14.12 -9.19
CA SER A 37 2.03 15.22 -9.21
C SER A 37 2.71 16.55 -8.87
N PRO A 38 2.35 17.67 -9.54
CA PRO A 38 2.99 18.94 -9.28
C PRO A 38 2.81 19.39 -7.82
N PRO A 39 3.89 19.76 -7.10
CA PRO A 39 3.84 20.04 -5.66
C PRO A 39 3.01 21.29 -5.31
N HIS A 40 2.70 22.12 -6.30
CA HIS A 40 1.85 23.30 -6.14
C HIS A 40 0.35 22.97 -6.24
N GLU A 41 -0.04 21.74 -6.58
CA GLU A 41 -1.44 21.36 -6.52
C GLU A 41 -1.93 21.38 -5.06
N PRO A 42 -3.03 22.10 -4.75
CA PRO A 42 -3.44 22.34 -3.36
C PRO A 42 -3.66 21.08 -2.53
N TRP A 43 -4.15 19.99 -3.14
CA TRP A 43 -4.41 18.73 -2.44
C TRP A 43 -3.10 18.10 -1.95
N LEU A 44 -2.07 18.06 -2.80
CA LEU A 44 -0.75 17.51 -2.47
C LEU A 44 -0.04 18.40 -1.46
N ALA A 45 -0.07 19.72 -1.67
CA ALA A 45 0.48 20.67 -0.71
C ALA A 45 -0.15 20.52 0.69
N SER A 46 -1.45 20.22 0.77
CA SER A 46 -2.12 19.93 2.05
C SER A 46 -1.64 18.64 2.68
N ILE A 47 -1.53 17.56 1.91
CA ILE A 47 -1.00 16.27 2.39
C ILE A 47 0.41 16.43 2.96
N MET A 48 1.30 17.08 2.20
CA MET A 48 2.70 17.25 2.59
C MET A 48 2.87 18.12 3.84
N ARG A 49 1.95 19.06 4.07
CA ARG A 49 1.91 19.89 5.28
C ARG A 49 1.30 19.16 6.47
N GLU A 50 0.18 18.46 6.28
CA GLU A 50 -0.58 17.81 7.36
C GLU A 50 0.08 16.53 7.87
N ARG A 51 0.71 15.74 6.97
CA ARG A 51 1.37 14.47 7.28
C ARG A 51 0.54 13.55 8.19
N LEU A 52 -0.74 13.38 7.86
CA LEU A 52 -1.63 12.54 8.67
C LEU A 52 -1.22 11.06 8.58
N ALA A 53 -1.33 10.35 9.70
CA ALA A 53 -1.08 8.90 9.78
C ALA A 53 -1.97 8.09 8.82
N SER A 54 -3.16 8.62 8.47
CA SER A 54 -4.04 8.09 7.43
C SER A 54 -5.10 9.13 7.05
N LYS A 55 -5.35 9.30 5.74
CA LYS A 55 -6.45 10.10 5.20
C LYS A 55 -6.97 9.46 3.92
N THR A 56 -8.29 9.27 3.81
CA THR A 56 -8.92 8.83 2.55
C THR A 56 -8.96 9.99 1.57
N LEU A 57 -8.44 9.79 0.36
CA LEU A 57 -8.50 10.74 -0.75
C LEU A 57 -9.68 10.43 -1.68
N TYR A 58 -9.95 9.15 -1.91
CA TYR A 58 -11.01 8.69 -2.79
C TYR A 58 -11.56 7.33 -2.35
N GLN A 59 -12.84 7.09 -2.62
CA GLN A 59 -13.48 5.80 -2.49
C GLN A 59 -14.39 5.59 -3.70
N ASP A 60 -14.18 4.48 -4.42
CA ASP A 60 -14.97 4.18 -5.60
C ASP A 60 -16.29 3.49 -5.21
N PRO A 61 -17.45 4.02 -5.64
CA PRO A 61 -18.75 3.45 -5.29
C PRO A 61 -19.12 2.19 -6.09
N GLU A 62 -18.45 1.93 -7.22
CA GLU A 62 -18.78 0.80 -8.11
C GLU A 62 -17.91 -0.42 -7.78
N TYR A 63 -16.59 -0.23 -7.69
CA TYR A 63 -15.61 -1.28 -7.46
C TYR A 63 -15.15 -1.39 -6.01
N GLY A 64 -15.51 -0.42 -5.16
CA GLY A 64 -15.27 -0.48 -3.71
C GLY A 64 -13.83 -0.20 -3.25
N PHE A 65 -12.88 0.01 -4.17
CA PHE A 65 -11.51 0.33 -3.78
C PHE A 65 -11.39 1.73 -3.18
N MET A 66 -10.36 1.93 -2.35
CA MET A 66 -10.09 3.17 -1.65
C MET A 66 -8.67 3.64 -1.95
N LEU A 67 -8.49 4.92 -2.25
CA LEU A 67 -7.18 5.57 -2.30
C LEU A 67 -6.99 6.36 -1.02
N LEU A 68 -5.98 5.97 -0.24
CA LEU A 68 -5.58 6.63 0.99
C LEU A 68 -4.18 7.21 0.85
N VAL A 69 -3.86 8.17 1.72
CA VAL A 69 -2.50 8.63 1.96
C VAL A 69 -2.11 8.40 3.42
N HIS A 70 -0.85 8.03 3.63
CA HIS A 70 -0.28 7.72 4.92
C HIS A 70 1.09 8.37 5.06
N ALA A 71 1.30 9.11 6.14
CA ALA A 71 2.63 9.49 6.61
C ALA A 71 3.04 8.60 7.79
N GLU A 72 4.33 8.28 7.88
CA GLU A 72 4.91 7.56 9.02
C GLU A 72 6.19 8.25 9.48
N GLU A 73 6.46 8.16 10.78
CA GLU A 73 7.72 8.61 11.37
C GLU A 73 8.83 7.59 11.13
N LYS A 74 10.07 8.05 11.04
CA LYS A 74 11.24 7.18 10.89
C LYS A 74 11.30 6.13 12.01
N GLY A 75 11.63 4.90 11.64
CA GLY A 75 11.72 3.78 12.56
C GLY A 75 10.38 3.12 12.88
N THR A 76 9.26 3.66 12.39
CA THR A 76 7.96 2.97 12.47
C THR A 76 8.09 1.59 11.82
N TYR A 77 7.84 0.54 12.60
CA TYR A 77 7.87 -0.85 12.15
C TYR A 77 6.46 -1.45 12.23
N ARG A 78 6.04 -2.13 11.17
CA ARG A 78 4.84 -2.96 11.14
C ARG A 78 5.29 -4.42 11.03
N PRO A 79 4.97 -5.29 12.00
CA PRO A 79 5.39 -6.69 11.96
C PRO A 79 4.77 -7.41 10.75
N PRO A 80 5.26 -8.61 10.38
CA PRO A 80 4.74 -9.34 9.24
C PRO A 80 3.22 -9.54 9.36
N HIS A 81 2.50 -9.20 8.28
CA HIS A 81 1.05 -9.33 8.21
C HIS A 81 0.58 -9.53 6.76
N ASP A 82 -0.57 -10.16 6.61
CA ASP A 82 -1.32 -10.18 5.34
C ASP A 82 -2.39 -9.07 5.31
N HIS A 83 -3.24 -9.08 4.29
CA HIS A 83 -4.43 -8.21 4.20
C HIS A 83 -5.73 -9.00 4.15
N GLY A 84 -5.74 -10.22 4.69
CA GLY A 84 -6.86 -11.16 4.58
C GLY A 84 -7.21 -11.45 3.11
N ALA A 85 -8.47 -11.24 2.74
CA ALA A 85 -8.93 -11.35 1.35
C ALA A 85 -8.64 -10.09 0.50
N GLY A 86 -8.07 -9.05 1.11
CA GLY A 86 -7.80 -7.78 0.47
C GLY A 86 -6.49 -7.75 -0.31
N TRP A 87 -6.35 -6.73 -1.14
CA TRP A 87 -5.13 -6.42 -1.88
C TRP A 87 -4.76 -4.94 -1.68
N VAL A 88 -3.48 -4.61 -1.88
CA VAL A 88 -2.99 -3.24 -1.75
C VAL A 88 -1.89 -2.91 -2.74
N PHE A 89 -1.95 -1.70 -3.29
CA PHE A 89 -0.83 -1.06 -3.97
C PHE A 89 -0.25 0.03 -3.06
N TYR A 90 1.06 -0.01 -2.84
CA TYR A 90 1.81 1.05 -2.17
C TYR A 90 2.58 1.84 -3.21
N ALA A 91 2.34 3.16 -3.28
CA ALA A 91 3.12 4.07 -4.10
C ALA A 91 3.76 5.15 -3.23
N VAL A 92 5.09 5.25 -3.26
CA VAL A 92 5.83 6.15 -2.36
C VAL A 92 5.88 7.55 -2.95
N GLN A 93 5.26 8.52 -2.27
CA GLN A 93 5.28 9.93 -2.65
C GLN A 93 6.58 10.62 -2.21
N SER A 94 7.08 10.30 -1.02
CA SER A 94 8.33 10.86 -0.49
C SER A 94 8.94 9.92 0.54
N GLY A 95 10.27 10.01 0.70
CA GLY A 95 11.02 9.21 1.67
C GLY A 95 11.32 7.79 1.20
N GLU A 96 11.69 6.92 2.15
CA GLU A 96 12.07 5.53 1.87
C GLU A 96 11.45 4.56 2.90
N MET A 97 11.07 3.36 2.44
CA MET A 97 10.47 2.29 3.24
C MET A 97 11.10 0.95 2.88
N GLU A 98 11.56 0.20 3.87
CA GLU A 98 11.90 -1.21 3.68
C GLU A 98 10.65 -2.07 3.74
N MET A 99 10.57 -3.06 2.85
CA MET A 99 9.54 -4.09 2.88
C MET A 99 10.18 -5.46 2.71
N THR A 100 10.03 -6.33 3.72
CA THR A 100 10.42 -7.73 3.63
C THR A 100 9.19 -8.57 3.30
N THR A 101 9.30 -9.48 2.33
CA THR A 101 8.18 -10.38 1.99
C THR A 101 8.43 -11.78 2.50
N TYR A 102 7.36 -12.47 2.90
CA TYR A 102 7.45 -13.78 3.54
C TYR A 102 6.55 -14.81 2.87
N LYS A 103 6.89 -16.08 3.06
CA LYS A 103 6.01 -17.21 2.80
C LYS A 103 5.94 -18.09 4.05
N PRO A 104 4.75 -18.55 4.48
CA PRO A 104 4.65 -19.53 5.53
C PRO A 104 5.07 -20.90 4.98
N ILE A 105 5.93 -21.60 5.72
CA ILE A 105 6.38 -22.95 5.40
C ILE A 105 6.01 -23.85 6.57
N THR A 106 5.16 -24.84 6.29
CA THR A 106 4.79 -25.89 7.26
C THR A 106 5.70 -27.09 7.08
N THR A 107 6.42 -27.44 8.14
CA THR A 107 7.31 -28.60 8.20
C THR A 107 6.53 -29.91 8.28
N ALA A 108 7.22 -31.03 8.08
CA ALA A 108 6.62 -32.36 8.23
C ALA A 108 6.09 -32.66 9.65
N SER A 109 6.61 -31.97 10.68
CA SER A 109 6.10 -32.07 12.06
C SER A 109 4.87 -31.20 12.32
N GLY A 110 4.41 -30.42 11.34
CA GLY A 110 3.26 -29.52 11.45
C GLY A 110 3.57 -28.13 11.99
N GLU A 111 4.81 -27.84 12.34
CA GLU A 111 5.26 -26.50 12.74
C GLU A 111 5.30 -25.59 11.50
N THR A 112 4.77 -24.37 11.61
CA THR A 112 4.73 -23.40 10.52
C THR A 112 5.57 -22.19 10.86
N HIS A 113 6.54 -21.84 10.01
CA HIS A 113 7.38 -20.66 10.20
C HIS A 113 7.36 -19.73 8.99
N LEU A 114 7.67 -18.45 9.22
CA LEU A 114 7.81 -17.48 8.13
C LEU A 114 9.22 -17.52 7.55
N VAL A 115 9.32 -17.78 6.24
CA VAL A 115 10.58 -17.67 5.49
C VAL A 115 10.57 -16.41 4.66
N SER A 116 11.56 -15.54 4.87
CA SER A 116 11.75 -14.32 4.09
C SER A 116 12.20 -14.64 2.65
N ARG A 117 11.63 -13.95 1.67
CA ARG A 117 12.14 -13.93 0.28
C ARG A 117 13.21 -12.87 0.07
N GLY A 118 13.45 -12.00 1.05
CA GLY A 118 14.32 -10.84 0.97
C GLY A 118 13.60 -9.53 1.28
N THR A 119 14.41 -8.49 1.48
CA THR A 119 13.99 -7.12 1.81
C THR A 119 14.37 -6.20 0.67
N ASP A 120 13.42 -5.36 0.25
CA ASP A 120 13.66 -4.30 -0.72
C ASP A 120 13.37 -2.93 -0.09
N THR A 121 14.08 -1.90 -0.55
CA THR A 121 13.78 -0.51 -0.21
C THR A 121 12.97 0.13 -1.35
N LEU A 122 11.78 0.62 -1.03
CA LEU A 122 10.96 1.44 -1.93
C LEU A 122 11.27 2.92 -1.66
N LYS A 123 11.42 3.68 -2.74
CA LYS A 123 11.74 5.11 -2.73
C LYS A 123 10.67 5.91 -3.48
N ALA A 124 10.72 7.24 -3.37
CA ALA A 124 9.81 8.11 -4.10
C ALA A 124 9.72 7.75 -5.59
N GLY A 125 8.51 7.53 -6.10
CA GLY A 125 8.25 7.04 -7.46
C GLY A 125 7.92 5.55 -7.56
N ASP A 126 8.39 4.73 -6.60
CA ASP A 126 8.19 3.29 -6.65
C ASP A 126 6.75 2.91 -6.30
N CYS A 127 6.21 1.93 -7.02
CA CYS A 127 4.92 1.30 -6.73
C CYS A 127 5.02 -0.22 -6.67
N ARG A 128 4.50 -0.81 -5.58
CA ARG A 128 4.46 -2.26 -5.34
C ARG A 128 3.04 -2.72 -4.99
N VAL A 129 2.67 -3.89 -5.50
CA VAL A 129 1.38 -4.53 -5.22
C VAL A 129 1.57 -5.74 -4.32
N PHE A 130 0.63 -5.97 -3.42
CA PHE A 130 0.48 -7.17 -2.63
C PHE A 130 -0.92 -7.73 -2.84
N LEU A 131 -0.97 -9.00 -3.22
CA LEU A 131 -2.18 -9.74 -3.53
C LEU A 131 -2.75 -10.40 -2.26
N PRO A 132 -3.98 -10.93 -2.31
CA PRO A 132 -4.56 -11.62 -1.16
C PRO A 132 -3.65 -12.73 -0.64
N GLY A 133 -3.39 -12.73 0.66
CA GLY A 133 -2.50 -13.68 1.34
C GLY A 133 -0.99 -13.40 1.21
N ASP A 134 -0.57 -12.37 0.46
CA ASP A 134 0.84 -11.95 0.49
C ASP A 134 1.18 -11.36 1.86
N ILE A 135 2.30 -11.79 2.43
CA ILE A 135 2.76 -11.38 3.75
C ILE A 135 3.99 -10.48 3.61
N HIS A 136 3.95 -9.33 4.28
CA HIS A 136 5.12 -8.46 4.43
C HIS A 136 5.20 -7.80 5.80
N ASP A 137 6.40 -7.36 6.14
CA ASP A 137 6.61 -6.31 7.12
C ASP A 137 6.99 -4.99 6.44
N THR A 138 6.96 -3.91 7.21
CA THR A 138 7.39 -2.59 6.72
C THR A 138 8.22 -1.86 7.77
N ARG A 139 9.26 -1.14 7.34
CA ARG A 139 10.04 -0.24 8.21
C ARG A 139 10.29 1.11 7.53
N CYS A 140 9.77 2.18 8.12
CA CYS A 140 9.99 3.53 7.64
C CYS A 140 11.45 3.95 7.90
N LEU A 141 12.17 4.40 6.87
CA LEU A 141 13.60 4.75 6.97
C LEU A 141 13.86 6.26 7.12
N THR A 142 12.89 7.11 6.77
CA THR A 142 13.07 8.56 6.70
C THR A 142 11.94 9.34 7.40
N ASP A 143 12.24 10.54 7.90
CA ASP A 143 11.27 11.35 8.65
C ASP A 143 10.21 12.02 7.77
N ASN A 144 10.47 12.10 6.46
CA ASN A 144 9.58 12.71 5.47
C ASN A 144 8.71 11.69 4.73
N PHE A 145 8.59 10.45 5.21
CA PHE A 145 7.88 9.40 4.49
C PHE A 145 6.39 9.72 4.28
N VAL A 146 5.92 9.59 3.04
CA VAL A 146 4.51 9.64 2.64
C VAL A 146 4.29 8.62 1.53
N GLN A 147 3.21 7.85 1.63
CA GLN A 147 2.80 6.91 0.59
C GLN A 147 1.30 6.97 0.32
N TYR A 148 0.92 6.65 -0.91
CA TYR A 148 -0.44 6.29 -1.26
C TYR A 148 -0.67 4.80 -1.06
N ARG A 149 -1.89 4.45 -0.65
CA ARG A 149 -2.38 3.09 -0.57
C ARG A 149 -3.65 2.98 -1.37
N LEU A 150 -3.64 2.24 -2.47
CA LEU A 150 -4.87 1.82 -3.13
C LEU A 150 -5.25 0.44 -2.58
N THR A 151 -6.36 0.35 -1.86
CA THR A 151 -6.79 -0.88 -1.18
C THR A 151 -8.15 -1.35 -1.69
N SER A 152 -8.38 -2.67 -1.65
CA SER A 152 -9.68 -3.27 -1.97
C SER A 152 -10.79 -2.94 -0.96
N CYS A 153 -10.40 -2.59 0.26
CA CYS A 153 -11.30 -2.34 1.39
C CYS A 153 -10.59 -1.55 2.50
N ASP A 154 -11.30 -1.21 3.57
CA ASP A 154 -10.70 -0.66 4.79
C ASP A 154 -10.04 -1.78 5.60
N PHE A 155 -8.71 -1.79 5.61
CA PHE A 155 -7.93 -2.77 6.37
C PHE A 155 -8.05 -2.64 7.89
N LYS A 156 -8.52 -1.49 8.42
CA LYS A 156 -8.88 -1.42 9.84
C LYS A 156 -10.02 -2.39 10.16
N GLU A 157 -10.95 -2.58 9.23
CA GLU A 157 -12.04 -3.53 9.40
C GLU A 157 -11.63 -4.98 9.12
N GLU A 158 -10.73 -5.22 8.16
CA GLU A 158 -10.09 -6.55 8.02
C GLU A 158 -9.40 -6.97 9.33
N LYS A 159 -8.71 -6.03 9.97
CA LYS A 159 -8.07 -6.25 11.28
C LYS A 159 -9.10 -6.48 12.40
N ARG A 160 -10.12 -5.63 12.52
CA ARG A 160 -11.16 -5.75 13.56
C ARG A 160 -11.97 -7.04 13.44
N SER A 161 -12.22 -7.50 12.22
CA SER A 161 -12.94 -8.75 11.95
C SER A 161 -12.06 -10.01 12.05
N GLY A 162 -10.75 -9.86 12.30
CA GLY A 162 -9.82 -10.98 12.44
C GLY A 162 -9.46 -11.68 11.13
N ARG A 163 -9.77 -11.08 9.98
CA ARG A 163 -9.39 -11.63 8.66
C ARG A 163 -7.95 -11.32 8.29
N MET A 164 -7.42 -10.18 8.74
CA MET A 164 -6.01 -9.85 8.65
C MET A 164 -5.22 -10.59 9.73
N ILE A 165 -4.21 -11.35 9.33
CA ILE A 165 -3.32 -12.08 10.23
C ILE A 165 -2.06 -11.25 10.46
N GLN A 166 -1.69 -11.07 11.73
CA GLN A 166 -0.40 -10.50 12.13
C GLN A 166 0.45 -11.57 12.81
N TYR A 167 1.69 -11.72 12.36
CA TYR A 167 2.64 -12.69 12.87
C TYR A 167 3.54 -11.98 13.89
N LEU A 168 3.10 -11.98 15.16
CA LEU A 168 3.76 -11.24 16.25
C LEU A 168 4.88 -12.02 16.96
N ARG A 169 5.06 -13.28 16.59
CA ARG A 169 6.16 -14.13 17.03
C ARG A 169 6.81 -14.67 15.77
N GLU A 170 8.12 -14.82 15.79
CA GLU A 170 8.79 -15.75 14.89
C GLU A 170 8.13 -17.10 15.16
N VAL A 171 7.16 -17.45 14.31
CA VAL A 171 6.67 -18.82 14.23
C VAL A 171 7.72 -19.59 13.48
#